data_AF-A0A940QVX0-F1
#
_entry.id   AF-A0A940QVX0-F1
#
_cell.length_a   1.000
_cell.length_b   1.000
_cell.length_c   1.000
_cell.angle_alpha   90.00
_cell.angle_beta   90.00
_cell.angle_gamma   90.00
#
_symmetry.space_group_name_H-M   'P 1'
#
loop_
_entity.id
_entity.type
_entity.pdbx_description
1 polymer ?
#
loop_
_entity_poly.entity_id
_entity_poly.type
_entity_poly.pdbx_seq_one_letter_code
_entity_poly.pdbx_strand_id
1 'polypeptide(L)'
;MAISRNPLKLTGRFDFITLYKVGDQIRMRVRTPLSRKRVLKSPEFRNTRIHAGWMARASKIGSQVYQALPKDFRQFWMYRAFVGEAMTMLKQGQLTDKEVFRSLWKTYAELWQDKSAVESAGKDAPVKAIKKPLLSPGRRAVRWHKKENLPISWDEQVFIAFRSFVPEMRAP
;
A
#
# COMPACT_ATOMS: atom_id res chain seq x y z
N MET A 1 -3.83 3.29 59.14
CA MET A 1 -3.06 3.69 57.94
C MET A 1 -3.06 2.54 56.95
N ALA A 2 -3.52 2.75 55.71
CA ALA A 2 -3.48 1.73 54.67
C ALA A 2 -2.14 1.81 53.94
N ILE A 3 -1.25 0.86 54.21
CA ILE A 3 0.05 0.73 53.53
C ILE A 3 -0.16 -0.19 52.32
N SER A 4 -0.12 0.35 51.10
CA SER A 4 -0.19 -0.50 49.90
C SER A 4 1.13 -1.25 49.73
N ARG A 5 1.08 -2.59 49.79
CA ARG A 5 2.25 -3.48 49.68
C ARG A 5 2.76 -3.73 48.25
N ASN A 6 2.13 -3.13 47.24
CA ASN A 6 2.51 -3.32 45.85
C ASN A 6 3.38 -2.16 45.35
N PRO A 7 4.49 -2.42 44.64
CA PRO A 7 5.24 -1.36 43.98
C PRO A 7 4.30 -0.67 43.00
N LEU A 8 4.10 0.64 43.16
CA LEU A 8 3.26 1.43 42.27
C LEU A 8 3.84 1.29 40.86
N LYS A 9 3.09 0.64 39.96
CA LYS A 9 3.43 0.62 38.53
C LYS A 9 3.21 2.03 37.99
N LEU A 10 4.25 2.86 38.02
CA LEU A 10 4.22 4.25 37.54
C LEU A 10 4.16 4.36 36.01
N THR A 11 3.99 3.25 35.31
CA THR A 11 3.83 3.17 33.85
C THR A 11 2.42 2.70 33.54
N GLY A 12 1.74 3.40 32.65
CA GLY A 12 0.37 3.08 32.28
C GLY A 12 -0.51 4.30 32.16
N ARG A 13 -1.82 4.05 32.11
CA ARG A 13 -2.83 5.08 31.93
C ARG A 13 -3.52 5.37 33.25
N PHE A 14 -3.58 6.64 33.59
CA PHE A 14 -4.27 7.17 34.76
C PHE A 14 -5.17 8.31 34.29
N ASP A 15 -6.46 8.00 34.09
CA ASP A 15 -7.48 8.93 33.59
C ASP A 15 -7.10 9.67 32.30
N PHE A 16 -6.76 10.96 32.42
CA PHE A 16 -6.35 11.87 31.35
C PHE A 16 -4.84 11.99 31.18
N ILE A 17 -4.05 11.21 31.92
CA ILE A 17 -2.59 11.19 31.82
C ILE A 17 -2.12 9.78 31.43
N THR A 18 -1.19 9.73 30.48
CA THR A 18 -0.44 8.50 30.18
C THR A 18 1.00 8.69 30.63
N LEU A 19 1.45 7.79 31.51
CA LEU A 19 2.82 7.70 31.98
C LEU A 19 3.57 6.64 31.19
N TYR A 20 4.72 7.01 30.62
CA TYR A 20 5.59 6.09 29.89
C TYR A 20 7.06 6.34 30.26
N LYS A 21 7.83 5.26 30.34
CA LYS A 21 9.26 5.30 30.66
C LYS A 21 10.07 5.50 29.36
N VAL A 22 10.96 6.48 29.33
CA VAL A 22 11.92 6.72 28.24
C VAL A 22 13.31 6.81 28.84
N GLY A 23 14.17 5.83 28.56
CA GLY A 23 15.42 5.66 29.30
C GLY A 23 15.11 5.43 30.79
N ASP A 24 15.74 6.18 31.69
CA ASP A 24 15.46 6.15 33.13
C ASP A 24 14.51 7.23 33.65
N GLN A 25 13.91 8.00 32.74
CA GLN A 25 12.96 9.05 33.10
C GLN A 25 11.51 8.60 32.84
N ILE A 26 10.61 8.99 33.75
CA ILE A 26 9.17 8.85 33.54
C ILE A 26 8.68 10.14 32.87
N ARG A 27 8.08 10.01 31.69
CA ARG A 27 7.42 11.11 30.98
C ARG A 27 5.92 11.00 31.12
N MET A 28 5.27 12.15 31.28
CA MET A 28 3.83 12.28 31.38
C MET A 28 3.30 12.93 30.10
N ARG A 29 2.23 12.39 29.54
CA ARG A 29 1.49 13.03 28.44
C ARG A 29 0.05 13.26 28.89
N VAL A 30 -0.37 14.51 28.87
CA VAL A 30 -1.80 14.85 28.96
C VAL A 30 -2.48 14.37 27.68
N ARG A 31 -3.50 13.53 27.85
CA ARG A 31 -4.33 13.05 26.77
C ARG A 31 -5.29 14.17 26.38
N THR A 32 -5.18 14.63 25.15
CA THR A 32 -6.31 15.32 24.52
C THR A 32 -7.39 14.28 24.25
N PRO A 33 -8.64 14.44 24.73
CA PRO A 33 -9.70 13.49 24.46
C PRO A 33 -10.09 13.59 22.98
N LEU A 34 -9.43 12.80 22.14
CA LEU A 34 -9.80 12.61 20.75
C LEU A 34 -11.09 11.78 20.73
N SER A 35 -12.24 12.45 20.64
CA SER A 35 -13.53 11.79 20.53
C SER A 35 -14.01 11.80 19.08
N ARG A 36 -14.75 10.76 18.66
CA ARG A 36 -15.39 10.71 17.34
C ARG A 36 -16.25 11.95 17.08
N LYS A 37 -17.03 12.38 18.09
CA LYS A 37 -17.85 13.60 18.03
C LYS A 37 -17.01 14.84 17.72
N ARG A 38 -15.84 14.99 18.36
CA ARG A 38 -14.91 16.10 18.10
C ARG A 38 -14.37 16.05 16.68
N VAL A 39 -13.84 14.91 16.23
CA VAL A 39 -13.27 14.76 14.87
C VAL A 39 -14.31 15.06 13.79
N LEU A 40 -15.59 14.73 14.01
CA LEU A 40 -16.66 14.98 13.05
C LEU A 40 -17.14 16.43 13.01
N LYS A 41 -17.19 17.12 14.15
CA LYS A 41 -17.86 18.44 14.26
C LYS A 41 -16.90 19.62 14.35
N SER A 42 -15.75 19.47 15.00
CA SER A 42 -14.88 20.63 15.26
C SER A 42 -14.15 21.12 14.01
N PRO A 43 -13.86 22.43 13.90
CA PRO A 43 -13.24 23.04 12.72
C PRO A 43 -11.78 22.59 12.51
N GLU A 44 -11.06 22.32 13.60
CA GLU A 44 -9.66 21.85 13.58
C GLU A 44 -9.44 20.60 12.70
N PHE A 45 -10.45 19.72 12.61
CA PHE A 45 -10.38 18.47 11.85
C PHE A 45 -10.99 18.58 10.45
N ARG A 46 -11.29 19.79 9.96
CA ARG A 46 -11.88 19.99 8.62
C ARG A 46 -11.03 19.33 7.53
N ASN A 47 -9.72 19.56 7.54
CA ASN A 47 -8.81 18.99 6.54
C ASN A 47 -8.73 17.47 6.65
N THR A 48 -8.70 16.93 7.88
CA THR A 48 -8.73 15.47 8.10
C THR A 48 -9.97 14.83 7.47
N ARG A 49 -11.14 15.46 7.62
CA ARG A 49 -12.38 14.97 7.00
C ARG A 49 -12.34 15.02 5.48
N ILE A 50 -11.79 16.10 4.90
CA ILE A 50 -11.61 16.24 3.46
C ILE A 50 -10.70 15.13 2.93
N HIS A 51 -9.52 14.94 3.52
CA HIS A 51 -8.58 13.89 3.12
C HIS A 51 -9.16 12.48 3.30
N ALA A 52 -9.92 12.23 4.38
CA ALA A 52 -10.61 10.96 4.58
C ALA A 52 -11.66 10.70 3.49
N GLY A 53 -12.37 11.75 3.04
CA GLY A 53 -13.29 11.67 1.90
C GLY A 53 -12.57 11.30 0.59
N TRP A 54 -11.44 11.94 0.30
CA TRP A 54 -10.62 11.59 -0.87
C TRP A 54 -10.07 10.16 -0.77
N MET A 55 -9.57 9.76 0.39
CA MET A 55 -9.08 8.40 0.61
C MET A 55 -10.18 7.35 0.40
N ALA A 56 -11.41 7.62 0.87
CA ALA A 56 -12.54 6.72 0.68
C ALA A 56 -12.91 6.55 -0.81
N ARG A 57 -12.85 7.63 -1.61
CA ARG A 57 -13.06 7.59 -3.06
C ARG A 57 -11.93 6.84 -3.77
N ALA A 58 -10.69 7.21 -3.48
CA ALA A 58 -9.49 6.57 -4.04
C ALA A 58 -9.44 5.06 -3.75
N SER A 59 -9.79 4.66 -2.52
CA SER A 59 -9.81 3.25 -2.10
C SER A 59 -10.80 2.40 -2.90
N LYS A 60 -11.98 2.96 -3.22
CA LYS A 60 -12.97 2.29 -4.07
C LYS A 60 -12.45 2.08 -5.49
N ILE A 61 -11.86 3.12 -6.08
CA ILE A 61 -11.27 3.07 -7.43
C ILE A 61 -10.12 2.06 -7.48
N GLY A 62 -9.16 2.18 -6.56
CA GLY A 62 -8.00 1.28 -6.50
C GLY A 62 -8.40 -0.18 -6.27
N SER A 63 -9.45 -0.45 -5.48
CA SER A 63 -9.96 -1.81 -5.29
C SER A 63 -10.50 -2.41 -6.59
N GLN A 64 -11.18 -1.64 -7.44
CA GLN A 64 -11.72 -2.13 -8.71
C GLN A 64 -10.61 -2.51 -9.68
N VAL A 65 -9.59 -1.66 -9.82
CA VAL A 65 -8.41 -1.94 -10.65
C VAL A 65 -7.64 -3.14 -10.11
N TYR A 66 -7.45 -3.22 -8.79
CA TYR A 66 -6.79 -4.36 -8.13
C TYR A 66 -7.52 -5.69 -8.38
N GLN A 67 -8.85 -5.68 -8.37
CA GLN A 67 -9.67 -6.86 -8.62
C GLN A 67 -9.69 -7.29 -10.09
N ALA A 68 -9.34 -6.42 -11.03
CA ALA A 68 -9.24 -6.77 -12.44
C ALA A 68 -7.98 -7.60 -12.76
N LEU A 69 -6.94 -7.50 -11.93
CA LEU A 69 -5.69 -8.24 -12.11
C LEU A 69 -5.87 -9.73 -11.79
N PRO A 70 -5.10 -10.65 -12.41
CA PRO A 70 -5.13 -12.08 -12.05
C PRO A 70 -4.74 -12.31 -10.60
N LYS A 71 -5.40 -13.26 -9.91
CA LYS A 71 -5.16 -13.54 -8.49
C LYS A 71 -3.70 -13.89 -8.19
N ASP A 72 -3.04 -14.61 -9.09
CA ASP A 72 -1.66 -15.05 -8.92
C ASP A 72 -0.64 -13.91 -9.03
N PHE A 73 -1.04 -12.82 -9.69
CA PHE A 73 -0.21 -11.63 -9.86
C PHE A 73 -0.44 -10.57 -8.78
N ARG A 74 -1.57 -10.64 -8.07
CA ARG A 74 -1.96 -9.64 -7.07
C ARG A 74 -1.00 -9.63 -5.89
N GLN A 75 -0.36 -8.48 -5.67
CA GLN A 75 0.47 -8.22 -4.49
C GLN A 75 -0.13 -7.10 -3.64
N PHE A 76 -0.03 -7.22 -2.31
CA PHE A 76 -0.62 -6.25 -1.38
C PHE A 76 -0.14 -4.81 -1.61
N TRP A 77 1.11 -4.62 -2.02
CA TRP A 77 1.66 -3.29 -2.30
C TRP A 77 1.00 -2.62 -3.51
N MET A 78 0.52 -3.38 -4.50
CA MET A 78 -0.11 -2.83 -5.71
C MET A 78 -1.39 -2.09 -5.37
N TYR A 79 -2.20 -2.65 -4.47
CA TYR A 79 -3.40 -1.98 -3.98
C TYR A 79 -3.06 -0.61 -3.37
N ARG A 80 -2.01 -0.55 -2.53
CA ARG A 80 -1.58 0.72 -1.89
C ARG A 80 -1.07 1.72 -2.92
N ALA A 81 -0.37 1.27 -3.95
CA ALA A 81 0.11 2.11 -5.04
C ALA A 81 -1.07 2.72 -5.83
N PHE A 82 -2.04 1.90 -6.25
CA PHE A 82 -3.22 2.37 -6.99
C PHE A 82 -4.04 3.38 -6.19
N VAL A 83 -4.23 3.12 -4.89
CA VAL A 83 -4.95 4.05 -4.01
C VAL A 83 -4.19 5.36 -3.83
N GLY A 84 -2.86 5.32 -3.67
CA GLY A 84 -2.03 6.52 -3.56
C GLY A 84 -2.06 7.38 -4.82
N GLU A 85 -2.00 6.75 -5.99
CA GLU A 85 -2.07 7.44 -7.28
C GLU A 85 -3.47 8.04 -7.51
N ALA A 86 -4.53 7.26 -7.28
CA ALA A 86 -5.92 7.75 -7.33
C ALA A 86 -6.14 8.95 -6.40
N MET A 87 -5.62 8.89 -5.17
CA MET A 87 -5.74 9.97 -4.19
C MET A 87 -5.01 11.24 -4.65
N THR A 88 -3.85 11.09 -5.29
CA THR A 88 -3.06 12.22 -5.82
C THR A 88 -3.81 12.91 -6.96
N MET A 89 -4.38 12.15 -7.89
CA MET A 89 -5.21 12.67 -8.99
C MET A 89 -6.47 13.38 -8.46
N LEU A 90 -7.16 12.81 -7.45
CA LEU A 90 -8.33 13.44 -6.84
C LEU A 90 -7.98 14.73 -6.07
N LYS A 91 -6.82 14.78 -5.42
CA LYS A 91 -6.35 15.95 -4.67
C LYS A 91 -6.03 17.13 -5.60
N GLN A 92 -5.54 16.86 -6.81
CA GLN A 92 -5.30 17.89 -7.83
C GLN A 92 -6.58 18.53 -8.35
N GLY A 93 -7.75 17.90 -8.13
CA GLY A 93 -9.06 18.48 -8.41
C GLY A 93 -9.43 18.59 -9.89
N GLN A 94 -8.60 18.04 -10.78
CA GLN A 94 -8.77 18.14 -12.23
C GLN A 94 -9.64 17.02 -12.82
N LEU A 95 -9.79 15.90 -12.10
CA LEU A 95 -10.38 14.67 -12.63
C LEU A 95 -11.56 14.20 -11.78
N THR A 96 -12.61 13.77 -12.46
CA THR A 96 -13.76 13.09 -11.86
C THR A 96 -13.39 11.64 -11.49
N ASP A 97 -14.10 11.02 -10.55
CA ASP A 97 -13.86 9.61 -10.14
C ASP A 97 -13.78 8.64 -11.33
N LYS A 98 -14.62 8.85 -12.35
CA LYS A 98 -14.64 8.03 -13.58
C LYS A 98 -13.37 8.20 -14.42
N GLU A 99 -12.83 9.40 -14.49
CA GLU A 99 -11.65 9.71 -15.29
C GLU A 99 -10.39 9.15 -14.61
N VAL A 100 -10.30 9.28 -13.28
CA VAL A 100 -9.24 8.65 -12.48
C VAL A 100 -9.29 7.13 -12.62
N PHE A 101 -10.49 6.54 -12.58
CA PHE A 101 -10.63 5.11 -12.83
C PHE A 101 -10.16 4.74 -14.24
N ARG A 102 -10.58 5.49 -15.27
CA ARG A 102 -10.21 5.22 -16.66
C ARG A 102 -8.71 5.35 -16.88
N SER A 103 -8.04 6.33 -16.28
CA SER A 103 -6.59 6.47 -16.39
C SER A 103 -5.87 5.28 -15.76
N LEU A 104 -6.23 4.88 -14.54
CA LEU A 104 -5.62 3.75 -13.85
C LEU A 104 -5.91 2.42 -14.55
N TRP A 105 -7.13 2.26 -15.07
CA TRP A 105 -7.50 1.08 -15.84
C TRP A 105 -6.67 0.95 -17.11
N LYS A 106 -6.51 2.05 -17.84
CA LYS A 106 -5.67 2.11 -19.04
C LYS A 106 -4.22 1.74 -18.73
N THR A 107 -3.67 2.27 -17.64
CA THR A 107 -2.26 2.02 -17.27
C THR A 107 -2.02 0.59 -16.79
N TYR A 108 -2.94 0.01 -16.00
CA TYR A 108 -2.66 -1.23 -15.26
C TYR A 108 -3.49 -2.45 -15.66
N ALA A 109 -4.71 -2.27 -16.15
CA ALA A 109 -5.63 -3.37 -16.40
C ALA A 109 -5.71 -3.78 -17.89
N GLU A 110 -5.55 -2.84 -18.83
CA GLU A 110 -5.57 -3.15 -20.28
C GLU A 110 -4.54 -4.22 -20.65
N LEU A 111 -3.31 -4.11 -20.15
CA LEU A 111 -2.21 -5.06 -20.40
C LEU A 111 -2.55 -6.52 -20.05
N TRP A 112 -3.48 -6.75 -19.12
CA TRP A 112 -3.87 -8.09 -18.69
C TRP A 112 -5.04 -8.66 -19.47
N GLN A 113 -5.88 -7.81 -20.06
CA GLN A 113 -6.97 -8.28 -20.92
C GLN A 113 -6.41 -8.90 -22.19
N ASP A 114 -5.42 -8.25 -22.80
CA ASP A 114 -4.77 -8.73 -24.02
C ASP A 114 -4.04 -10.06 -23.78
N LYS A 115 -3.35 -10.18 -22.63
CA LYS A 115 -2.63 -11.40 -22.27
C LYS A 115 -3.58 -12.59 -22.02
N SER A 116 -4.71 -12.34 -21.38
CA SER A 116 -5.73 -13.37 -21.15
C SER A 116 -6.40 -13.85 -22.44
N ALA A 117 -6.53 -12.98 -23.45
CA ALA A 117 -7.07 -13.32 -24.77
C ALA A 117 -6.07 -14.15 -25.61
N VAL A 118 -4.77 -13.90 -25.48
CA VAL A 118 -3.73 -14.72 -26.14
C VAL A 118 -3.63 -16.11 -25.50
N GLU A 119 -3.76 -16.21 -24.17
CA GLU A 119 -3.73 -17.49 -23.45
C GLU A 119 -4.98 -18.36 -23.67
N SER A 120 -6.15 -17.77 -23.95
CA SER A 120 -7.35 -18.53 -24.33
C SER A 120 -7.30 -19.01 -25.78
N ALA A 121 -6.77 -18.21 -26.71
CA ALA A 121 -6.60 -18.59 -28.11
C ALA A 121 -5.56 -19.71 -28.31
N GLY A 122 -4.56 -19.82 -27.43
CA GLY A 122 -3.50 -20.83 -27.51
C GLY A 122 -3.90 -22.24 -27.04
N LYS A 123 -5.11 -22.44 -26.47
CA LYS A 123 -5.55 -23.75 -25.96
C LYS A 123 -6.21 -24.64 -27.01
N ASP A 124 -6.56 -24.09 -28.18
CA ASP A 124 -7.21 -24.83 -29.27
C ASP A 124 -6.23 -25.31 -30.36
N ALA A 125 -4.93 -25.03 -30.23
CA ALA A 125 -3.91 -25.53 -31.15
C ALA A 125 -3.35 -26.89 -30.68
N PRO A 126 -3.21 -27.90 -31.56
CA PRO A 126 -2.67 -29.19 -31.17
C PRO A 126 -1.22 -29.02 -30.72
N VAL A 127 -0.96 -29.28 -29.43
CA VAL A 127 0.38 -29.25 -28.83
C VAL A 127 1.22 -30.35 -29.49
N LYS A 128 1.94 -30.04 -30.57
CA LYS A 128 3.03 -30.88 -31.06
C LYS A 128 4.11 -30.91 -29.98
N ALA A 129 4.37 -32.11 -29.46
CA ALA A 129 5.32 -32.37 -28.39
C ALA A 129 6.72 -31.88 -28.76
N ILE A 130 7.09 -30.69 -28.30
CA ILE A 130 8.47 -30.22 -28.31
C ILE A 130 9.17 -30.94 -27.16
N LYS A 131 10.05 -31.90 -27.50
CA LYS A 131 10.94 -32.56 -26.54
C LYS A 131 11.80 -31.47 -25.86
N LYS A 132 11.59 -31.23 -24.56
CA LYS A 132 12.45 -30.32 -23.79
C LYS A 132 13.89 -30.86 -23.81
N PRO A 133 14.91 -30.09 -24.25
CA PRO A 133 16.29 -30.49 -24.02
C PRO A 133 16.57 -30.46 -22.50
N LEU A 134 17.15 -31.54 -21.98
CA LEU A 134 17.59 -31.62 -20.59
C LEU A 134 18.59 -30.49 -20.30
N LEU A 135 18.24 -29.53 -19.44
CA LEU A 135 19.24 -28.67 -18.81
C LEU A 135 19.98 -29.48 -17.74
N SER A 136 21.30 -29.55 -17.90
CA SER A 136 22.25 -30.20 -16.99
C SER A 136 22.22 -29.56 -15.58
N PRO A 137 22.45 -30.35 -14.51
CA PRO A 137 22.34 -29.87 -13.14
C PRO A 137 23.58 -29.06 -12.72
N GLY A 138 23.65 -27.80 -13.11
CA GLY A 138 24.64 -26.82 -12.65
C GLY A 138 24.09 -25.93 -11.53
N ARG A 139 23.83 -26.50 -10.35
CA ARG A 139 23.38 -25.74 -9.17
C ARG A 139 24.53 -24.92 -8.56
N ARG A 140 24.41 -23.59 -8.57
CA ARG A 140 24.76 -22.78 -7.40
C ARG A 140 23.56 -21.91 -7.05
N ALA A 141 22.89 -22.27 -5.96
CA ALA A 141 21.84 -21.48 -5.36
C ALA A 141 22.41 -20.11 -4.97
N VAL A 142 21.86 -19.04 -5.55
CA VAL A 142 22.17 -17.68 -5.10
C VAL A 142 21.51 -17.50 -3.74
N ARG A 143 22.34 -17.55 -2.71
CA ARG A 143 22.01 -17.31 -1.30
C ARG A 143 21.70 -15.82 -1.14
N TRP A 144 20.47 -15.50 -0.76
CA TRP A 144 20.06 -14.12 -0.46
C TRP A 144 20.87 -13.60 0.73
N HIS A 145 21.84 -12.73 0.46
CA HIS A 145 22.62 -12.06 1.50
C HIS A 145 21.79 -10.95 2.14
N LYS A 146 21.76 -10.97 3.47
CA LYS A 146 21.06 -10.02 4.33
C LYS A 146 22.00 -8.85 4.64
N LYS A 147 21.55 -7.64 4.27
CA LYS A 147 22.04 -6.29 4.64
C LYS A 147 23.38 -5.82 4.06
N GLU A 148 23.34 -4.66 3.41
CA GLU A 148 24.10 -3.45 3.80
C GLU A 148 23.49 -2.20 3.13
N ASN A 149 23.62 -1.07 3.81
CA ASN A 149 22.79 0.14 3.73
C ASN A 149 22.99 0.99 2.46
N LEU A 150 21.91 1.61 1.94
CA LEU A 150 21.89 3.00 1.43
C LEU A 150 20.47 3.60 1.60
N PRO A 151 20.34 4.91 1.90
CA PRO A 151 19.14 5.52 2.48
C PRO A 151 18.19 6.00 1.38
N ILE A 152 17.26 5.15 0.96
CA ILE A 152 16.20 5.55 0.04
C ILE A 152 14.91 5.11 0.70
N SER A 153 14.00 6.05 0.97
CA SER A 153 12.76 5.75 1.67
C SER A 153 12.03 4.62 0.94
N TRP A 154 11.40 3.71 1.70
CA TRP A 154 10.74 2.51 1.19
C TRP A 154 9.76 2.78 0.04
N ASP A 155 9.26 4.01 -0.08
CA ASP A 155 8.33 4.43 -1.13
C ASP A 155 8.99 4.63 -2.50
N GLU A 156 10.29 5.00 -2.56
CA GLU A 156 10.99 5.26 -3.83
C GLU A 156 11.52 3.98 -4.50
N GLN A 157 11.96 2.97 -3.73
CA GLN A 157 12.47 1.72 -4.31
C GLN A 157 11.37 0.90 -4.99
N VAL A 158 10.17 0.88 -4.40
CA VAL A 158 9.00 0.22 -4.99
C VAL A 158 8.54 0.97 -6.25
N PHE A 159 8.54 2.30 -6.22
CA PHE A 159 8.22 3.12 -7.38
C PHE A 159 9.23 2.96 -8.51
N ILE A 160 10.54 2.92 -8.21
CA ILE A 160 11.61 2.73 -9.20
C ILE A 160 11.58 1.32 -9.78
N ALA A 161 11.40 0.28 -8.95
CA ALA A 161 11.27 -1.10 -9.41
C ALA A 161 10.02 -1.30 -10.30
N PHE A 162 8.91 -0.66 -9.97
CA PHE A 162 7.69 -0.70 -10.78
C PHE A 162 7.85 0.05 -12.11
N ARG A 163 8.54 1.20 -12.09
CA ARG A 163 8.87 1.98 -13.29
C ARG A 163 9.89 1.28 -14.21
N SER A 164 10.72 0.39 -13.67
CA SER A 164 11.62 -0.46 -14.46
C SER A 164 10.93 -1.69 -15.09
N PHE A 165 9.73 -2.05 -14.63
CA PHE A 165 8.93 -3.17 -15.17
C PHE A 165 7.94 -2.74 -16.26
N VAL A 166 7.60 -1.45 -16.35
CA VAL A 166 6.79 -0.85 -17.42
C VAL A 166 7.68 0.12 -18.21
N PRO A 167 8.35 -0.33 -19.30
CA PRO A 167 9.47 0.43 -19.89
C PRO A 167 9.05 1.67 -20.69
N GLU A 168 7.78 1.86 -21.00
CA GLU A 168 7.33 2.94 -21.87
C GLU A 168 6.08 3.57 -21.28
N MET A 169 6.13 4.88 -21.06
CA MET A 169 5.03 5.85 -21.20
C MET A 169 5.32 7.09 -20.33
N ARG A 170 6.27 7.90 -20.80
CA ARG A 170 6.21 9.36 -20.62
C ARG A 170 6.84 10.03 -21.83
N ALA A 171 5.99 10.53 -22.72
CA ALA A 171 6.09 11.82 -23.41
C ALA A 171 5.01 11.86 -24.50
N PRO A 172 4.35 13.01 -24.78
CA PRO A 172 4.54 13.64 -26.07
C PRO A 172 5.94 14.27 -26.15
#